data_AF-A0A940PKY8-F1
#
_entry.id   AF-A0A940PKY8-F1
#
_cell.length_a   1.000
_cell.length_b   1.000
_cell.length_c   1.000
_cell.angle_alpha   90.00
_cell.angle_beta   90.00
_cell.angle_gamma   90.00
#
_symmetry.space_group_name_H-M   'P 1'
#
loop_
_entity.id
_entity.type
_entity.pdbx_description
1 polymer ?
#
loop_
_entity_poly.entity_id
_entity_poly.type
_entity_poly.pdbx_seq_one_letter_code
_entity_poly.pdbx_strand_id
1 'polypeptide(L)'
;MFTLFLPTKTLNMTEELQRIAEEWNAVVQQVPEGYILLPEYMMRIHGIQIAEEPGGWRFERDANATTWEDFLLMHITHRLAANYGLLLEFEWKGTMRFIEPTPHEFHTFDAYAEKVLAKEEGLVRDMKKNWIYAHRTRYVR
;
A
#
# COMPACT_ATOMS: atom_id res chain seq x y z
N MET A 1 -5.21 8.89 9.78
CA MET A 1 -5.20 8.29 8.44
C MET A 1 -3.74 8.17 8.02
N PHE A 2 -3.33 7.04 7.42
CA PHE A 2 -1.95 6.90 6.93
C PHE A 2 -1.88 7.48 5.53
N THR A 3 -0.96 8.42 5.34
CA THR A 3 -0.76 9.12 4.07
C THR A 3 0.72 9.08 3.76
N LEU A 4 1.05 8.67 2.53
CA LEU A 4 2.41 8.64 2.02
C LEU A 4 2.49 9.52 0.77
N PHE A 5 3.62 10.20 0.62
CA PHE A 5 3.82 11.16 -0.44
C PHE A 5 5.07 10.79 -1.25
N LEU A 6 4.92 10.80 -2.58
CA LEU A 6 6.01 10.67 -3.54
C LEU A 6 6.30 12.05 -4.13
N PRO A 7 7.43 12.69 -3.78
CA PRO A 7 7.74 14.07 -4.17
C PRO A 7 8.26 14.16 -5.60
N THR A 8 7.43 13.79 -6.57
CA THR A 8 7.77 13.88 -7.99
C THR A 8 6.53 14.05 -8.86
N LYS A 9 6.64 14.88 -9.90
CA LYS A 9 5.61 15.07 -10.92
C LYS A 9 5.95 14.43 -12.26
N THR A 10 7.16 13.92 -12.41
CA THR A 10 7.64 13.38 -13.68
C THR A 10 7.17 11.96 -13.93
N LEU A 11 6.44 11.36 -12.97
CA LEU A 11 5.89 10.02 -13.08
C LEU A 11 4.70 10.00 -14.03
N ASN A 12 4.74 9.10 -15.01
CA ASN A 12 3.53 8.70 -15.73
C ASN A 12 2.69 7.77 -14.84
N MET A 13 1.94 8.37 -13.91
CA MET A 13 1.19 7.62 -12.90
C MET A 13 0.17 6.66 -13.52
N THR A 14 -0.42 7.02 -14.66
CA THR A 14 -1.34 6.14 -15.38
C THR A 14 -0.68 4.81 -15.77
N GLU A 15 0.50 4.86 -16.38
CA GLU A 15 1.23 3.66 -16.80
C GLU A 15 1.71 2.81 -15.62
N GLU A 16 2.20 3.46 -14.57
CA GLU A 16 2.67 2.78 -13.37
C GLU A 16 1.53 2.06 -12.64
N LEU A 17 0.39 2.74 -12.45
CA LEU A 17 -0.78 2.12 -11.82
C LEU A 17 -1.35 0.99 -12.66
N GLN A 18 -1.36 1.13 -13.99
CA GLN A 18 -1.82 0.07 -14.89
C GLN A 18 -0.94 -1.19 -14.77
N ARG A 19 0.39 -1.02 -14.73
CA ARG A 19 1.35 -2.13 -14.54
C ARG A 19 1.11 -2.83 -13.20
N ILE A 20 0.93 -2.06 -12.13
CA ILE A 20 0.63 -2.61 -10.79
C ILE A 20 -0.71 -3.35 -10.81
N ALA A 21 -1.72 -2.80 -11.48
CA ALA A 21 -3.03 -3.40 -11.55
C ALA A 21 -3.02 -4.76 -12.27
N GLU A 22 -2.23 -4.90 -13.33
CA GLU A 22 -2.05 -6.18 -14.02
C GLU A 22 -1.38 -7.22 -13.13
N GLU A 23 -0.33 -6.84 -12.40
CA GLU A 23 0.39 -7.75 -11.50
C GLU A 23 -0.46 -8.21 -10.31
N TRP A 24 -1.24 -7.30 -9.75
CA TRP A 24 -2.03 -7.53 -8.54
C TRP A 24 -3.48 -7.92 -8.80
N ASN A 25 -3.85 -8.10 -10.06
CA ASN A 25 -5.23 -8.32 -10.50
C ASN A 25 -6.18 -7.30 -9.84
N ALA A 26 -5.88 -6.03 -10.06
CA ALA A 26 -6.64 -4.89 -9.58
C ALA A 26 -7.23 -4.09 -10.75
N VAL A 27 -8.10 -3.14 -10.43
CA VAL A 27 -8.70 -2.21 -11.38
C VAL A 27 -8.24 -0.80 -11.03
N VAL A 28 -7.74 -0.06 -12.01
CA VAL A 28 -7.50 1.38 -11.88
C VAL A 28 -8.75 2.11 -12.34
N GLN A 29 -9.34 2.91 -11.47
CA GLN A 29 -10.41 3.82 -11.81
C GLN A 29 -9.88 5.25 -11.78
N GLN A 30 -10.05 5.99 -12.88
CA GLN A 30 -9.76 7.42 -12.90
C GLN A 30 -10.92 8.20 -12.28
N VAL A 31 -10.59 9.17 -11.43
CA VAL A 31 -11.53 10.08 -10.75
C VAL A 31 -11.05 11.53 -10.92
N PRO A 32 -11.90 12.55 -10.69
CA PRO A 32 -11.50 13.95 -10.89
C PRO A 32 -10.24 14.36 -10.10
N GLU A 33 -10.03 13.77 -8.93
CA GLU A 33 -8.93 14.05 -8.01
C GLU A 33 -7.65 13.24 -8.32
N GLY A 34 -7.72 12.28 -9.25
CA GLY A 34 -6.60 11.39 -9.60
C GLY A 34 -7.07 9.97 -9.94
N TYR A 35 -6.68 9.00 -9.12
CA TYR A 35 -6.93 7.58 -9.35
C TYR A 35 -7.37 6.85 -8.09
N ILE A 36 -8.10 5.76 -8.28
CA ILE A 36 -8.39 4.77 -7.24
C ILE A 36 -7.92 3.41 -7.75
N LEU A 37 -7.01 2.78 -7.02
CA LEU A 37 -6.60 1.40 -7.27
C LEU A 37 -7.47 0.46 -6.42
N LEU A 38 -8.29 -0.35 -7.10
CA LEU A 38 -9.29 -1.23 -6.52
C LEU A 38 -8.89 -2.70 -6.71
N PRO A 39 -8.42 -3.38 -5.66
CA PRO A 39 -8.02 -4.78 -5.79
C PRO A 39 -9.21 -5.74 -5.86
N GLU A 40 -9.10 -6.81 -6.67
CA GLU A 40 -10.21 -7.75 -6.87
C GLU A 40 -10.59 -8.54 -5.61
N TYR A 41 -9.60 -9.00 -4.83
CA TYR A 41 -9.83 -9.79 -3.62
C TYR A 41 -10.55 -9.03 -2.50
N MET A 42 -10.73 -7.70 -2.63
CA MET A 42 -11.49 -6.87 -1.70
C MET A 42 -12.93 -6.60 -2.15
N MET A 43 -13.42 -7.36 -3.16
CA MET A 43 -14.69 -7.06 -3.83
C MET A 43 -14.77 -5.63 -4.37
N ARG A 44 -13.62 -4.96 -4.56
CA ARG A 44 -13.53 -3.55 -4.96
C ARG A 44 -14.26 -2.58 -4.01
N ILE A 45 -14.45 -2.96 -2.74
CA ILE A 45 -15.14 -2.14 -1.74
C ILE A 45 -14.20 -1.07 -1.16
N HIS A 46 -12.92 -1.43 -0.98
CA HIS A 46 -11.88 -0.53 -0.47
C HIS A 46 -10.70 -0.51 -1.45
N GLY A 47 -10.02 0.65 -1.52
CA GLY A 47 -8.92 0.86 -2.46
C GLY A 47 -7.91 1.88 -1.96
N ILE A 48 -6.86 2.06 -2.76
CA ILE A 48 -5.84 3.09 -2.54
C ILE A 48 -6.21 4.29 -3.40
N GLN A 49 -6.44 5.43 -2.76
CA GLN A 49 -6.66 6.70 -3.43
C GLN A 49 -5.30 7.34 -3.73
N ILE A 50 -5.11 7.75 -4.98
CA ILE A 50 -3.89 8.39 -5.47
C ILE A 50 -4.28 9.75 -6.03
N ALA A 51 -3.86 10.82 -5.36
CA ALA A 51 -4.17 12.19 -5.76
C ALA A 51 -2.92 12.92 -6.24
N GLU A 52 -3.06 13.73 -7.29
CA GLU A 52 -1.99 14.65 -7.71
C GLU A 52 -1.99 15.90 -6.82
N GLU A 53 -0.82 16.29 -6.35
CA GLU A 53 -0.61 17.48 -5.52
C GLU A 53 0.51 18.37 -6.08
N PRO A 54 0.61 19.65 -5.65
CA PRO A 54 1.61 20.58 -6.18
C PRO A 54 3.06 20.07 -6.14
N GLY A 55 3.43 19.25 -5.16
CA GLY A 55 4.78 18.69 -5.01
C GLY A 55 4.97 17.26 -5.51
N GLY A 56 3.90 16.57 -5.96
CA GLY A 56 3.99 15.16 -6.31
C GLY A 56 2.68 14.40 -6.15
N TRP A 57 2.76 13.15 -5.68
CA TRP A 57 1.62 12.24 -5.59
C TRP A 57 1.36 11.80 -4.16
N ARG A 58 0.12 11.96 -3.73
CA ARG A 58 -0.35 11.54 -2.41
C ARG A 58 -1.08 10.21 -2.52
N PHE A 59 -0.70 9.27 -1.65
CA PHE A 59 -1.30 7.95 -1.54
C PHE A 59 -1.97 7.84 -0.18
N GLU A 60 -3.24 7.45 -0.19
CA GLU A 60 -4.02 7.26 1.01
C GLU A 60 -4.99 6.10 0.87
N ARG A 61 -5.47 5.63 2.01
CA ARG A 61 -6.42 4.53 2.13
C ARG A 61 -7.51 4.93 3.10
N ASP A 62 -8.69 4.34 2.97
CA ASP A 62 -9.86 4.71 3.76
C ASP A 62 -9.62 4.58 5.28
N ALA A 63 -10.38 5.34 6.07
CA ALA A 63 -10.28 5.28 7.54
C ALA A 63 -10.60 3.86 8.09
N ASN A 64 -11.54 3.15 7.46
CA ASN A 64 -11.98 1.81 7.84
C ASN A 64 -11.23 0.68 7.10
N ALA A 65 -10.16 1.03 6.41
CA ALA A 65 -9.38 0.08 5.63
C ALA A 65 -8.76 -1.03 6.51
N THR A 66 -8.52 -2.18 5.91
CA THR A 66 -7.95 -3.35 6.58
C THR A 66 -6.42 -3.35 6.52
N THR A 67 -5.80 -4.30 7.22
CA THR A 67 -4.35 -4.54 7.17
C THR A 67 -3.84 -4.86 5.77
N TRP A 68 -4.75 -5.28 4.88
CA TRP A 68 -4.42 -5.53 3.49
C TRP A 68 -4.17 -4.25 2.69
N GLU A 69 -5.00 -3.22 2.86
CA GLU A 69 -4.80 -1.92 2.22
C GLU A 69 -3.57 -1.21 2.80
N ASP A 70 -3.29 -1.39 4.10
CA ASP A 70 -2.02 -0.93 4.66
C ASP A 70 -0.83 -1.61 3.95
N PHE A 71 -0.91 -2.93 3.72
CA PHE A 71 0.10 -3.64 2.94
C PHE A 71 0.25 -3.09 1.52
N LEU A 72 -0.86 -2.91 0.78
CA LEU A 72 -0.82 -2.38 -0.58
C LEU A 72 -0.25 -0.98 -0.64
N LEU A 73 -0.66 -0.12 0.29
CA LEU A 73 -0.15 1.24 0.41
C LEU A 73 1.37 1.21 0.57
N MET A 74 1.89 0.37 1.47
CA MET A 74 3.34 0.21 1.67
C MET A 74 4.03 -0.40 0.44
N HIS A 75 3.46 -1.43 -0.17
CA HIS A 75 4.01 -2.10 -1.35
C HIS A 75 4.19 -1.11 -2.50
N ILE A 76 3.12 -0.41 -2.87
CA ILE A 76 3.07 0.49 -4.03
C ILE A 76 4.03 1.65 -3.84
N THR A 77 3.95 2.31 -2.68
CA THR A 77 4.75 3.52 -2.43
C THR A 77 6.24 3.22 -2.33
N HIS A 78 6.64 2.16 -1.63
CA HIS A 78 8.05 1.77 -1.53
C HIS A 78 8.61 1.30 -2.88
N ARG A 79 7.83 0.58 -3.67
CA ARG A 79 8.23 0.14 -5.01
C ARG A 79 8.42 1.33 -5.95
N LEU A 80 7.45 2.24 -6.02
CA LEU A 80 7.55 3.42 -6.87
C LEU A 80 8.72 4.30 -6.42
N ALA A 81 8.85 4.59 -5.13
CA ALA A 81 9.99 5.36 -4.63
C ALA A 81 11.34 4.72 -5.00
N ALA A 82 11.49 3.40 -4.85
CA ALA A 82 12.70 2.70 -5.23
C ALA A 82 12.99 2.75 -6.73
N ASN A 83 11.98 2.53 -7.58
CA ASN A 83 12.12 2.53 -9.04
C ASN A 83 12.63 3.87 -9.57
N TYR A 84 12.29 4.98 -8.89
CA TYR A 84 12.65 6.33 -9.31
C TYR A 84 13.72 6.99 -8.44
N GLY A 85 14.33 6.25 -7.50
CA GLY A 85 15.40 6.77 -6.63
C GLY A 85 14.94 7.89 -5.69
N LEU A 86 13.72 7.82 -5.17
CA LEU A 86 13.08 8.85 -4.36
C LEU A 86 13.04 8.46 -2.88
N LEU A 87 12.95 9.47 -2.01
CA LEU A 87 12.56 9.28 -0.62
C LEU A 87 11.04 9.36 -0.48
N LEU A 88 10.51 8.58 0.45
CA LEU A 88 9.10 8.66 0.84
C LEU A 88 8.91 9.75 1.88
N GLU A 89 7.90 10.58 1.67
CA GLU A 89 7.47 11.58 2.63
C GLU A 89 6.28 11.06 3.43
N PHE A 90 6.38 11.11 4.74
CA PHE A 90 5.36 10.64 5.68
C PHE A 90 5.00 11.73 6.67
N GLU A 91 3.73 12.10 6.73
CA GLU A 91 3.24 13.04 7.73
C GLU A 91 2.71 12.31 8.97
N TRP A 92 3.28 12.63 10.13
CA TRP A 92 2.79 12.12 11.41
C TRP A 92 2.69 13.25 12.43
N LYS A 93 1.47 13.48 12.94
CA LYS A 93 1.17 14.52 13.92
C LYS A 93 1.68 15.92 13.49
N GLY A 94 1.52 16.26 12.22
CA GLY A 94 1.97 17.54 11.65
C GLY A 94 3.48 17.66 11.45
N THR A 95 4.23 16.57 11.63
CA THR A 95 5.68 16.53 11.33
C THR A 95 5.93 15.66 10.12
N MET A 96 6.60 16.23 9.12
CA MET A 96 7.08 15.50 7.94
C MET A 96 8.34 14.71 8.27
N ARG A 97 8.36 13.45 7.86
CA ARG A 97 9.52 12.56 7.96
C ARG A 97 9.84 11.96 6.60
N PHE A 98 11.12 11.88 6.29
CA PHE A 98 11.61 11.20 5.11
C PHE A 98 12.00 9.76 5.46
N ILE A 99 11.62 8.82 4.61
CA ILE A 99 11.85 7.39 4.78
C ILE A 99 12.51 6.85 3.52
N GLU A 100 13.58 6.08 3.68
CA GLU A 100 14.20 5.36 2.56
C GLU A 100 13.29 4.21 2.08
N PRO A 101 13.14 4.02 0.76
CA PRO A 101 12.28 2.97 0.24
C PRO A 101 12.91 1.59 0.41
N THR A 102 12.23 0.72 1.15
CA THR A 102 12.58 -0.69 1.35
C THR A 102 11.59 -1.66 0.65
N PRO A 103 11.52 -1.70 -0.69
CA PRO A 103 10.50 -2.48 -1.42
C PRO A 103 10.56 -4.00 -1.13
N HIS A 104 11.74 -4.54 -0.83
CA HIS A 104 11.93 -5.95 -0.49
C HIS A 104 11.23 -6.36 0.82
N GLU A 105 11.02 -5.43 1.76
CA GLU A 105 10.32 -5.73 3.02
C GLU A 105 8.80 -5.81 2.82
N PHE A 106 8.29 -5.34 1.68
CA PHE A 106 6.88 -5.26 1.35
C PHE A 106 6.57 -5.99 0.04
N HIS A 107 7.44 -6.90 -0.41
CA HIS A 107 7.26 -7.64 -1.66
C HIS A 107 6.07 -8.60 -1.62
N THR A 108 5.75 -9.14 -0.43
CA THR A 108 4.63 -10.05 -0.18
C THR A 108 3.89 -9.64 1.09
N PHE A 109 2.62 -10.05 1.18
CA PHE A 109 1.82 -9.83 2.38
C PHE A 109 2.42 -10.52 3.61
N ASP A 110 3.03 -11.71 3.42
CA ASP A 110 3.69 -12.43 4.51
C ASP A 110 4.87 -11.65 5.09
N ALA A 111 5.72 -11.06 4.23
CA ALA A 111 6.83 -10.21 4.65
C ALA A 111 6.34 -8.97 5.42
N TYR A 112 5.28 -8.33 4.95
CA TYR A 112 4.64 -7.23 5.68
C TYR A 112 4.13 -7.66 7.05
N ALA A 113 3.41 -8.79 7.10
CA ALA A 113 2.87 -9.31 8.34
C ALA A 113 3.97 -9.73 9.31
N GLU A 114 5.14 -10.19 8.86
CA GLU A 114 6.30 -10.45 9.73
C GLU A 114 6.84 -9.16 10.35
N LYS A 115 6.93 -8.09 9.57
CA LYS A 115 7.38 -6.78 10.06
C LYS A 115 6.42 -6.15 11.06
N VAL A 116 5.11 -6.26 10.84
CA VAL A 116 4.09 -5.81 11.81
C VAL A 116 4.20 -6.64 13.10
N LEU A 117 4.32 -7.97 12.98
CA LEU A 117 4.49 -8.84 14.14
C LEU A 117 5.74 -8.52 14.96
N ALA A 118 6.87 -8.25 14.31
CA ALA A 118 8.11 -7.91 15.01
C ALA A 118 7.99 -6.65 15.87
N LYS A 119 7.02 -5.78 15.59
CA LYS A 119 6.75 -4.57 16.38
C LYS A 119 5.71 -4.78 17.49
N GLU A 120 4.93 -5.86 17.42
CA GLU A 120 3.83 -6.17 18.35
C GLU A 120 4.01 -7.56 18.97
N GLU A 121 5.12 -7.76 19.71
CA GLU A 121 5.65 -9.09 20.11
C GLU A 121 4.74 -9.97 21.01
N GLY A 122 3.62 -9.48 21.55
CA GLY A 122 2.82 -10.23 22.53
C GLY A 122 1.56 -10.90 21.98
N LEU A 123 0.61 -10.09 21.50
CA LEU A 123 -0.78 -10.51 21.26
C LEU A 123 -1.03 -11.01 19.83
N VAL A 124 -0.25 -10.50 18.86
CA VAL A 124 -0.53 -10.67 17.42
C VAL A 124 -0.01 -12.00 16.89
N ARG A 125 0.96 -12.63 17.57
CA ARG A 125 1.49 -13.95 17.18
C ARG A 125 0.39 -15.02 17.16
N ASP A 126 -0.54 -14.97 18.12
CA ASP A 126 -1.69 -15.89 18.19
C ASP A 126 -2.79 -15.52 17.19
N MET A 127 -3.01 -14.22 16.94
CA MET A 127 -3.95 -13.77 15.91
C MET A 127 -3.47 -14.09 14.49
N LYS A 128 -2.16 -13.98 14.19
CA LYS A 128 -1.58 -14.37 12.89
C LYS A 128 -1.66 -15.87 12.67
N LYS A 129 -1.50 -16.67 13.73
CA LYS A 129 -1.73 -18.12 13.65
C LYS A 129 -3.18 -18.42 13.23
N ASN A 130 -4.15 -17.73 13.82
CA ASN A 130 -5.57 -17.88 13.47
C ASN A 130 -5.92 -17.32 12.09
N TRP A 131 -5.36 -16.17 11.70
CA TRP A 131 -5.61 -15.52 10.41
C TRP A 131 -4.98 -16.29 9.25
N ILE A 132 -3.72 -16.72 9.36
CA ILE A 132 -3.08 -17.61 8.38
C ILE A 132 -3.88 -18.90 8.25
N TYR A 133 -4.34 -19.50 9.35
CA TYR A 133 -5.13 -20.74 9.29
C TYR A 133 -6.47 -20.55 8.57
N ALA A 134 -7.15 -19.42 8.80
CA ALA A 134 -8.40 -19.05 8.14
C ALA A 134 -8.23 -18.73 6.64
N HIS A 135 -7.07 -18.22 6.22
CA HIS A 135 -6.81 -17.85 4.81
C HIS A 135 -6.12 -18.96 4.02
N ARG A 136 -5.35 -19.87 4.66
CA ARG A 136 -4.78 -21.07 4.01
C ARG A 136 -5.83 -22.09 3.60
N THR A 137 -6.94 -22.20 4.33
CA THR A 137 -8.02 -23.16 4.02
C THR A 137 -8.99 -22.67 2.95
N ARG A 138 -8.96 -21.39 2.58
CA ARG A 138 -9.78 -20.84 1.48
C ARG A 138 -9.15 -20.99 0.09
N TYR A 139 -7.83 -21.20 0.01
CA TYR A 139 -7.12 -21.53 -1.24
C TYR A 139 -7.13 -23.03 -1.57
N VAL A 140 -7.69 -23.87 -0.71
CA VAL A 140 -7.88 -25.31 -0.97
C VAL A 140 -9.38 -25.62 -0.90
N ARG A 141 -10.10 -25.25 -1.96
CA ARG A 141 -11.31 -25.92 -2.44
C ARG A 141 -11.66 -25.45 -3.83
#